data_AF-A0AAU9IGS0-F1
#
_entry.id   AF-A0AAU9IGS0-F1
#
_cell.length_a   1.000
_cell.length_b   1.000
_cell.length_c   1.000
_cell.angle_alpha   90.00
_cell.angle_beta   90.00
_cell.angle_gamma   90.00
#
_symmetry.space_group_name_H-M   'P 1'
#
loop_
_entity.id
_entity.type
_entity.pdbx_description
1 polymer ?
#
loop_
_entity_poly.entity_id
_entity_poly.type
_entity_poly.pdbx_seq_one_letter_code
_entity_poly.pdbx_strand_id
1 'polypeptide(L)'
;MAFTDITERLRSASTHLKYSQVIATPAFSYYESMSAVELMDPKLDSGMELMALPLISDLISNRSIPHPQNLTDSQVLGILDQQVKNFALWIEGQSVVNSMYSCVYFHTPELLNESLIIKACFEACVFVIENIHKLVHLTTCLREDDYGYSGIKFQAFEVDEHELEQHLLAAEKGVQNENILGALRFFRALFYLVNNLVKPNGSGLGAAESYIPFIVKQLEGIKGRNNEIFAEVFNEKYCLTKVPYFGANKIYKVENYTFQMAISRIEKFIESLSRLCSIQEATDLDHLVSFLNSIPSFDIASRVLYEYHLFETVDNEIKVFHNVSLQRVLMNSMQKYGIDINFISQNGDFTTYIKRVEIVYKETILLSLKNKTRQQRILPKYFSDFNILISEANYVEQQIFGKQRQGQLIFQWIFTQVMSLMILYLRLSFELKLYAVSEIGMAMFYMDFLYGAYLNGLKASIEFFTSKQAKKKKLKCPKYYQDEYKLASGLRLMCRGMVRLHAILIKYNLIENVVPEIEIPRFNKRFKAFNALQIPQKLEYDAYETVKFLPKTVEIDRLITDCKESFDSARSLLKELEGFQSIKELMRVCVWNTLAIGKGVKASWECKASFEYNEDSVFSVCSIQSLT
;
A
#
# COMPACT_ATOMS: atom_id res chain seq x y z
N MET A 1 -43.22 27.35 -16.31
CA MET A 1 -42.20 28.06 -17.13
C MET A 1 -42.54 27.82 -18.59
N ALA A 2 -42.58 28.87 -19.42
CA ALA A 2 -42.77 28.71 -20.86
C ALA A 2 -41.38 28.59 -21.52
N PHE A 3 -41.14 27.50 -22.24
CA PHE A 3 -39.92 27.31 -23.01
C PHE A 3 -40.06 27.99 -24.39
N THR A 4 -39.01 28.64 -24.86
CA THR A 4 -38.95 29.24 -26.21
C THR A 4 -37.90 28.49 -27.03
N ASP A 5 -38.27 27.97 -28.20
CA ASP A 5 -37.34 27.29 -29.11
C ASP A 5 -36.40 28.30 -29.78
N ILE A 6 -35.08 28.05 -29.66
CA ILE A 6 -34.01 28.87 -30.24
C ILE A 6 -33.13 28.10 -31.22
N THR A 7 -33.54 26.90 -31.64
CA THR A 7 -32.72 25.97 -32.45
C THR A 7 -32.27 26.59 -33.76
N GLU A 8 -33.19 27.18 -34.54
CA GLU A 8 -32.87 27.81 -35.83
C GLU A 8 -32.00 29.06 -35.68
N ARG A 9 -32.19 29.82 -34.59
CA ARG A 9 -31.35 30.97 -34.28
C ARG A 9 -29.90 30.55 -34.00
N LEU A 10 -29.69 29.47 -33.25
CA LEU A 10 -28.36 28.92 -32.98
C LEU A 10 -27.69 28.36 -34.24
N ARG A 11 -28.43 27.61 -35.06
CA ARG A 11 -27.93 27.11 -36.36
C ARG A 11 -27.54 28.24 -37.31
N SER A 12 -28.35 29.29 -37.40
CA SER A 12 -28.02 30.46 -38.21
C SER A 12 -26.75 31.16 -37.70
N ALA A 13 -26.63 31.37 -36.38
CA ALA A 13 -25.43 31.98 -35.80
C ALA A 13 -24.16 31.14 -36.04
N SER A 14 -24.23 29.81 -35.94
CA SER A 14 -23.06 28.95 -36.11
C SER A 14 -22.48 28.96 -37.53
N THR A 15 -23.28 29.26 -38.56
CA THR A 15 -22.78 29.41 -39.94
C THR A 15 -21.78 30.56 -40.12
N HIS A 16 -21.75 31.51 -39.18
CA HIS A 16 -20.80 32.63 -39.20
C HIS A 16 -19.42 32.26 -38.62
N LEU A 17 -19.27 31.07 -38.03
CA LEU A 17 -17.99 30.58 -37.53
C LEU A 17 -17.14 30.00 -38.65
N LYS A 18 -15.87 30.39 -38.69
CA LYS A 18 -14.86 29.80 -39.58
C LYS A 18 -14.34 28.48 -39.02
N TYR A 19 -13.70 27.69 -39.87
CA TYR A 19 -12.96 26.50 -39.45
C TYR A 19 -11.99 26.84 -38.30
N SER A 20 -11.93 25.98 -37.28
CA SER A 20 -11.15 26.14 -36.04
C SER A 20 -11.58 27.29 -35.11
N GLN A 21 -12.72 27.96 -35.34
CA GLN A 21 -13.27 28.92 -34.37
C GLN A 21 -14.19 28.22 -33.38
N VAL A 22 -14.01 28.56 -32.11
CA VAL A 22 -14.86 28.11 -30.99
C VAL A 22 -15.36 29.34 -30.26
N ILE A 23 -16.67 29.39 -29.98
CA ILE A 23 -17.24 30.38 -29.06
C ILE A 23 -17.25 29.75 -27.67
N ALA A 24 -16.46 30.32 -26.77
CA ALA A 24 -16.41 29.90 -25.38
C ALA A 24 -16.24 31.13 -24.47
N THR A 25 -16.42 30.93 -23.16
CA THR A 25 -16.11 31.97 -22.18
C THR A 25 -14.59 32.20 -22.12
N PRO A 26 -14.11 33.38 -21.68
CA PRO A 26 -12.69 33.62 -21.51
C PRO A 26 -11.98 32.67 -20.53
N ALA A 27 -12.74 32.01 -19.65
CA ALA A 27 -12.22 31.06 -18.67
C ALA A 27 -12.10 29.63 -19.21
N PHE A 28 -12.76 29.31 -20.33
CA PHE A 28 -12.77 27.96 -20.89
C PHE A 28 -11.36 27.54 -21.35
N SER A 29 -10.97 26.31 -21.00
CA SER A 29 -9.77 25.69 -21.52
C SER A 29 -10.09 24.36 -22.22
N TYR A 30 -9.37 24.03 -23.28
CA TYR A 30 -9.51 22.72 -23.92
C TYR A 30 -9.20 21.56 -22.97
N TYR A 31 -8.43 21.78 -21.90
CA TYR A 31 -8.18 20.78 -20.87
C TYR A 31 -9.47 20.34 -20.18
N GLU A 32 -10.38 21.27 -19.85
CA GLU A 32 -11.68 20.95 -19.24
C GLU A 32 -12.59 20.15 -20.18
N SER A 33 -12.45 20.35 -21.49
CA SER A 33 -13.22 19.57 -22.48
C SER A 33 -12.77 18.11 -22.60
N MET A 34 -11.57 17.75 -22.12
CA MET A 34 -11.08 16.37 -22.19
C MET A 34 -11.83 15.40 -21.26
N SER A 35 -12.55 15.92 -20.27
CA SER A 35 -13.41 15.12 -19.37
C SER A 35 -14.90 15.22 -19.71
N ALA A 36 -15.26 15.87 -20.82
CA ALA A 36 -16.65 16.00 -21.23
C ALA A 36 -17.21 14.64 -21.69
N VAL A 37 -18.46 14.35 -21.31
CA VAL A 37 -19.22 13.21 -21.82
C VAL A 37 -19.74 13.56 -23.22
N GLU A 38 -19.59 12.63 -24.16
CA GLU A 38 -20.15 12.75 -25.51
C GLU A 38 -21.48 11.98 -25.56
N LEU A 39 -22.57 12.70 -25.83
CA LEU A 39 -23.89 12.08 -25.98
C LEU A 39 -23.94 11.20 -27.22
N MET A 40 -24.66 10.09 -27.15
CA MET A 40 -24.79 9.09 -28.23
C MET A 40 -23.50 8.33 -28.57
N ASP A 41 -22.41 8.51 -27.81
CA ASP A 41 -21.24 7.63 -27.90
C ASP A 41 -21.45 6.42 -26.98
N PRO A 42 -21.44 5.17 -27.49
CA PRO A 42 -21.73 3.97 -26.68
C PRO A 42 -20.76 3.71 -25.52
N LYS A 43 -19.58 4.34 -25.49
CA LYS A 43 -18.57 4.17 -24.44
C LYS A 43 -18.60 5.31 -23.41
N LEU A 44 -19.02 6.51 -23.81
CA LEU A 44 -19.02 7.69 -22.95
C LEU A 44 -20.41 8.02 -22.41
N ASP A 45 -21.48 7.69 -23.14
CA ASP A 45 -22.87 7.97 -22.76
C ASP A 45 -23.49 6.80 -22.00
N SER A 46 -23.36 6.81 -20.67
CA SER A 46 -24.07 5.87 -19.79
C SER A 46 -25.60 6.02 -19.84
N GLY A 47 -26.13 7.12 -20.39
CA GLY A 47 -27.54 7.29 -20.68
C GLY A 47 -28.04 6.33 -21.76
N MET A 48 -27.19 5.93 -22.72
CA MET A 48 -27.53 4.89 -23.69
C MET A 48 -27.73 3.53 -23.01
N GLU A 49 -26.87 3.19 -22.05
CA GLU A 49 -27.02 1.96 -21.27
C GLU A 49 -28.29 2.00 -20.40
N LEU A 50 -28.58 3.15 -19.77
CA LEU A 50 -29.81 3.34 -19.00
C LEU A 50 -31.06 3.16 -19.87
N MET A 51 -31.10 3.73 -21.08
CA MET A 51 -32.23 3.59 -22.00
C MET A 51 -32.44 2.15 -22.47
N ALA A 52 -31.39 1.33 -22.50
CA ALA A 52 -31.49 -0.09 -22.83
C ALA A 52 -31.97 -0.95 -21.65
N LEU A 53 -31.97 -0.43 -20.42
CA LEU A 53 -32.49 -1.15 -19.27
C LEU A 53 -34.01 -1.06 -19.22
N PRO A 54 -34.72 -2.18 -19.02
CA PRO A 54 -36.14 -2.13 -18.71
C PRO A 54 -36.37 -1.37 -17.40
N LEU A 55 -37.48 -0.63 -17.31
CA LEU A 55 -37.87 0.05 -16.09
C LEU A 55 -38.07 -0.97 -14.97
N ILE A 56 -37.52 -0.66 -13.78
CA ILE A 56 -37.63 -1.55 -12.62
C ILE A 56 -39.11 -1.80 -12.26
N SER A 57 -39.98 -0.80 -12.42
CA SER A 57 -41.44 -0.96 -12.25
C SER A 57 -42.03 -2.05 -13.13
N ASP A 58 -41.59 -2.12 -14.39
CA ASP A 58 -42.12 -3.04 -15.39
C ASP A 58 -41.59 -4.47 -15.13
N LEU A 59 -40.34 -4.57 -14.68
CA LEU A 59 -39.76 -5.84 -14.25
C LEU A 59 -40.49 -6.43 -13.04
N ILE A 60 -40.92 -5.58 -12.10
CA ILE A 60 -41.73 -6.01 -10.95
C ILE A 60 -43.12 -6.43 -11.41
N SER A 61 -43.82 -5.61 -12.23
CA SER A 61 -45.17 -5.92 -12.69
C SER A 61 -45.24 -7.21 -13.50
N ASN A 62 -44.20 -7.49 -14.29
CA ASN A 62 -44.10 -8.69 -15.11
C ASN A 62 -43.49 -9.88 -14.36
N ARG A 63 -43.26 -9.76 -13.04
CA ARG A 63 -42.69 -10.80 -12.16
C ARG A 63 -41.29 -11.30 -12.59
N SER A 64 -40.54 -10.49 -13.32
CA SER A 64 -39.14 -10.76 -13.68
C SER A 64 -38.20 -10.49 -12.50
N ILE A 65 -38.56 -9.53 -11.64
CA ILE A 65 -37.96 -9.40 -10.30
C ILE A 65 -38.93 -10.06 -9.31
N PRO A 66 -38.49 -11.09 -8.56
CA PRO A 66 -39.34 -11.72 -7.56
C PRO A 66 -39.59 -10.77 -6.38
N HIS A 67 -40.77 -10.89 -5.77
CA HIS A 67 -41.06 -10.25 -4.49
C HIS A 67 -40.27 -10.94 -3.36
N PRO A 68 -39.62 -10.19 -2.44
CA PRO A 68 -38.82 -10.78 -1.37
C PRO A 68 -39.55 -11.80 -0.48
N GLN A 69 -40.85 -11.62 -0.24
CA GLN A 69 -41.69 -12.57 0.51
C GLN A 69 -41.89 -13.93 -0.19
N ASN A 70 -41.71 -13.98 -1.52
CA ASN A 70 -41.93 -15.18 -2.33
C ASN A 70 -40.63 -15.94 -2.63
N LEU A 71 -39.49 -15.47 -2.13
CA LEU A 71 -38.20 -16.11 -2.36
C LEU A 71 -38.10 -17.42 -1.58
N THR A 72 -37.54 -18.43 -2.23
CA THR A 72 -37.14 -19.67 -1.57
C THR A 72 -35.91 -19.44 -0.70
N ASP A 73 -35.70 -20.30 0.31
CA ASP A 73 -34.49 -20.28 1.13
C ASP A 73 -33.19 -20.29 0.31
N SER A 74 -33.17 -21.04 -0.80
CA SER A 74 -32.00 -21.10 -1.70
C SER A 74 -31.73 -19.77 -2.38
N GLN A 75 -32.78 -19.05 -2.80
CA GLN A 75 -32.64 -17.73 -3.42
C GLN A 75 -32.25 -16.67 -2.38
N VAL A 76 -32.84 -16.70 -1.19
CA VAL A 76 -32.45 -15.82 -0.07
C VAL A 76 -30.97 -16.03 0.25
N LEU A 77 -30.52 -17.28 0.39
CA LEU A 77 -29.13 -17.62 0.63
C LEU A 77 -28.21 -17.11 -0.49
N GLY A 78 -28.58 -17.32 -1.76
CA GLY A 78 -27.82 -16.82 -2.91
C GLY A 78 -27.68 -15.30 -2.91
N ILE A 79 -28.70 -14.56 -2.47
CA ILE A 79 -28.61 -13.10 -2.30
C ILE A 79 -27.61 -12.74 -1.21
N LEU A 80 -27.67 -13.40 -0.05
CA LEU A 80 -26.77 -13.12 1.07
C LEU A 80 -25.31 -13.44 0.71
N ASP A 81 -25.04 -14.60 0.13
CA ASP A 81 -23.70 -15.02 -0.30
C ASP A 81 -23.15 -14.07 -1.40
N GLN A 82 -24.00 -13.64 -2.35
CA GLN A 82 -23.61 -12.63 -3.33
C GLN A 82 -23.27 -11.28 -2.68
N GLN A 83 -23.94 -10.87 -1.60
CA GLN A 83 -23.57 -9.65 -0.87
C GLN A 83 -22.25 -9.79 -0.11
N VAL A 84 -21.92 -10.98 0.43
CA VAL A 84 -20.59 -11.25 0.98
C VAL A 84 -19.53 -11.08 -0.11
N LYS A 85 -19.78 -11.59 -1.33
CA LYS A 85 -18.88 -11.40 -2.49
C LYS A 85 -18.74 -9.93 -2.87
N ASN A 86 -19.85 -9.18 -2.90
CA ASN A 86 -19.86 -7.75 -3.24
C ASN A 86 -19.09 -6.93 -2.21
N PHE A 87 -19.16 -7.28 -0.92
CA PHE A 87 -18.36 -6.64 0.14
C PHE A 87 -16.87 -6.82 -0.12
N ALA A 88 -16.44 -8.04 -0.43
CA ALA A 88 -15.05 -8.32 -0.77
C ALA A 88 -14.58 -7.53 -2.01
N LEU A 89 -15.40 -7.44 -3.06
CA LEU A 89 -15.11 -6.64 -4.26
C LEU A 89 -14.94 -5.16 -3.94
N TRP A 90 -15.80 -4.62 -3.08
CA TRP A 90 -15.73 -3.22 -2.69
C TRP A 90 -14.45 -2.93 -1.91
N ILE A 91 -14.11 -3.73 -0.88
CA ILE A 91 -12.90 -3.47 -0.10
C ILE A 91 -11.62 -3.65 -0.95
N GLU A 92 -11.65 -4.50 -1.96
CA GLU A 92 -10.57 -4.63 -2.97
C GLU A 92 -10.37 -3.34 -3.80
N GLY A 93 -11.37 -2.45 -3.85
CA GLY A 93 -11.30 -1.15 -4.52
C GLY A 93 -12.38 -0.93 -5.59
N GLN A 94 -13.23 -1.92 -5.90
CA GLN A 94 -14.33 -1.71 -6.82
C GLN A 94 -15.31 -0.68 -6.25
N SER A 95 -15.83 0.21 -7.10
CA SER A 95 -16.85 1.18 -6.65
C SER A 95 -18.06 0.49 -6.03
N VAL A 96 -18.55 1.02 -4.91
CA VAL A 96 -19.75 0.50 -4.19
C VAL A 96 -20.93 0.29 -5.14
N VAL A 97 -21.06 1.20 -6.10
CA VAL A 97 -22.12 1.24 -7.10
C VAL A 97 -22.15 0.02 -8.02
N ASN A 98 -20.97 -0.48 -8.40
CA ASN A 98 -20.80 -1.68 -9.23
C ASN A 98 -20.62 -2.96 -8.41
N SER A 99 -20.65 -2.89 -7.09
CA SER A 99 -20.47 -4.03 -6.20
C SER A 99 -21.68 -4.17 -5.27
N MET A 100 -21.65 -3.53 -4.10
CA MET A 100 -22.69 -3.63 -3.07
C MET A 100 -24.08 -3.22 -3.58
N TYR A 101 -24.18 -2.14 -4.35
CA TYR A 101 -25.45 -1.60 -4.83
C TYR A 101 -25.92 -2.18 -6.18
N SER A 102 -25.32 -3.29 -6.61
CA SER A 102 -25.75 -4.03 -7.82
C SER A 102 -27.07 -4.77 -7.64
N CYS A 103 -27.54 -4.97 -6.40
CA CYS A 103 -28.84 -5.59 -6.16
C CYS A 103 -29.99 -4.61 -6.38
N VAL A 104 -31.02 -5.04 -7.12
CA VAL A 104 -32.19 -4.23 -7.44
C VAL A 104 -32.97 -3.76 -6.20
N TYR A 105 -32.94 -4.52 -5.10
CA TYR A 105 -33.67 -4.17 -3.89
C TYR A 105 -33.15 -2.92 -3.18
N PHE A 106 -31.91 -2.48 -3.42
CA PHE A 106 -31.43 -1.16 -2.97
C PHE A 106 -32.16 0.00 -3.68
N HIS A 107 -32.69 -0.26 -4.88
CA HIS A 107 -33.37 0.73 -5.71
C HIS A 107 -34.90 0.69 -5.54
N THR A 108 -35.41 -0.28 -4.77
CA THR A 108 -36.85 -0.50 -4.51
C THR A 108 -37.13 -0.65 -3.00
N PRO A 109 -37.06 0.43 -2.21
CA PRO A 109 -37.26 0.36 -0.75
C PRO A 109 -38.60 -0.24 -0.32
N GLU A 110 -39.65 -0.06 -1.13
CA GLU A 110 -40.99 -0.58 -0.88
C GLU A 110 -41.00 -2.12 -0.76
N LEU A 111 -40.29 -2.81 -1.67
CA LEU A 111 -40.21 -4.28 -1.68
C LEU A 111 -39.37 -4.83 -0.54
N LEU A 112 -38.36 -4.09 -0.09
CA LEU A 112 -37.44 -4.58 0.93
C LEU A 112 -38.14 -4.85 2.27
N ASN A 113 -39.20 -4.09 2.57
CA ASN A 113 -40.00 -4.28 3.77
C ASN A 113 -40.76 -5.61 3.81
N GLU A 114 -40.86 -6.33 2.69
CA GLU A 114 -41.52 -7.65 2.62
C GLU A 114 -40.67 -8.78 3.24
N SER A 115 -39.34 -8.58 3.41
CA SER A 115 -38.45 -9.59 3.99
C SER A 115 -37.49 -8.96 4.98
N LEU A 116 -37.73 -9.22 6.27
CA LEU A 116 -36.88 -8.75 7.36
C LEU A 116 -35.44 -9.26 7.23
N ILE A 117 -35.24 -10.48 6.70
CA ILE A 117 -33.92 -11.10 6.50
C ILE A 117 -33.07 -10.28 5.53
N ILE A 118 -33.63 -9.98 4.35
CA ILE A 118 -32.92 -9.23 3.30
C ILE A 118 -32.75 -7.78 3.74
N LYS A 119 -33.79 -7.19 4.36
CA LYS A 119 -33.74 -5.85 4.93
C LYS A 119 -32.59 -5.68 5.92
N ALA A 120 -32.50 -6.53 6.94
CA ALA A 120 -31.47 -6.44 7.97
C ALA A 120 -30.05 -6.61 7.39
N CYS A 121 -29.87 -7.52 6.42
CA CYS A 121 -28.61 -7.66 5.69
C CYS A 121 -28.21 -6.38 4.94
N PHE A 122 -29.16 -5.75 4.26
CA PHE A 122 -28.91 -4.58 3.41
C PHE A 122 -28.66 -3.33 4.25
N GLU A 123 -29.39 -3.15 5.35
CA GLU A 123 -29.14 -2.11 6.33
C GLU A 123 -27.75 -2.26 6.97
N ALA A 124 -27.32 -3.48 7.33
CA ALA A 124 -25.97 -3.75 7.82
C ALA A 124 -24.90 -3.38 6.78
N CYS A 125 -25.13 -3.73 5.50
CA CYS A 125 -24.24 -3.34 4.41
C CYS A 125 -24.13 -1.82 4.27
N VAL A 126 -25.26 -1.10 4.28
CA VAL A 126 -25.29 0.36 4.20
C VAL A 126 -24.57 0.99 5.37
N PHE A 127 -24.80 0.52 6.60
CA PHE A 127 -24.11 1.00 7.79
C PHE A 127 -22.59 0.87 7.65
N VAL A 128 -22.11 -0.30 7.22
CA VAL A 128 -20.68 -0.56 7.02
C VAL A 128 -20.10 0.35 5.92
N ILE A 129 -20.81 0.48 4.80
CA ILE A 129 -20.44 1.35 3.68
C ILE A 129 -20.30 2.80 4.15
N GLU A 130 -21.33 3.36 4.79
CA GLU A 130 -21.34 4.76 5.20
C GLU A 130 -20.22 5.07 6.20
N ASN A 131 -19.99 4.21 7.19
CA ASN A 131 -18.96 4.43 8.19
C ASN A 131 -17.55 4.35 7.60
N ILE A 132 -17.27 3.37 6.75
CA ILE A 132 -15.96 3.27 6.09
C ILE A 132 -15.79 4.38 5.04
N HIS A 133 -16.82 4.73 4.27
CA HIS A 133 -16.75 5.82 3.29
C HIS A 133 -16.47 7.18 3.93
N LYS A 134 -17.01 7.46 5.13
CA LYS A 134 -16.65 8.66 5.89
C LYS A 134 -15.13 8.71 6.14
N LEU A 135 -14.52 7.60 6.54
CA LEU A 135 -13.06 7.50 6.71
C LEU A 135 -12.30 7.61 5.38
N VAL A 136 -12.81 7.00 4.31
CA VAL A 136 -12.26 7.11 2.94
C VAL A 136 -12.33 8.54 2.39
N HIS A 137 -13.24 9.38 2.88
CA HIS A 137 -13.27 10.79 2.49
C HIS A 137 -12.21 11.62 3.24
N LEU A 138 -11.89 11.25 4.48
CA LEU A 138 -10.96 11.98 5.35
C LEU A 138 -9.50 11.51 5.21
N THR A 139 -9.27 10.32 4.67
CA THR A 139 -7.95 9.70 4.53
C THR A 139 -7.00 10.50 3.63
N THR A 140 -5.74 10.55 4.05
CA THR A 140 -4.64 11.01 3.19
C THR A 140 -4.03 9.85 2.40
N CYS A 141 -4.32 8.62 2.80
CA CYS A 141 -3.70 7.39 2.29
C CYS A 141 -4.35 6.83 1.04
N LEU A 142 -5.60 7.17 0.72
CA LEU A 142 -6.28 6.75 -0.52
C LEU A 142 -6.43 7.89 -1.55
N ARG A 143 -6.45 7.53 -2.83
CA ARG A 143 -6.80 8.38 -3.99
C ARG A 143 -7.59 7.55 -5.00
N GLU A 144 -8.07 8.17 -6.08
CA GLU A 144 -8.87 7.49 -7.12
C GLU A 144 -8.14 6.32 -7.80
N ASP A 145 -6.80 6.31 -7.80
CA ASP A 145 -6.00 5.17 -8.27
C ASP A 145 -6.11 3.93 -7.34
N ASP A 146 -6.55 4.11 -6.09
CA ASP A 146 -6.69 3.05 -5.10
C ASP A 146 -8.09 2.41 -5.11
N TYR A 147 -9.12 3.12 -5.59
CA TYR A 147 -10.50 2.68 -5.56
C TYR A 147 -11.41 3.51 -6.48
N GLY A 148 -12.48 2.89 -6.98
CA GLY A 148 -13.52 3.60 -7.73
C GLY A 148 -14.42 4.40 -6.80
N TYR A 149 -14.19 5.72 -6.67
CA TYR A 149 -15.07 6.56 -5.86
C TYR A 149 -16.44 6.71 -6.53
N SER A 150 -17.49 6.42 -5.78
CA SER A 150 -18.84 6.84 -6.12
C SER A 150 -19.68 6.93 -4.85
N GLY A 151 -19.98 8.16 -4.44
CA GLY A 151 -20.81 8.44 -3.29
C GLY A 151 -22.29 8.40 -3.67
N ILE A 152 -22.95 7.26 -3.46
CA ILE A 152 -24.42 7.20 -3.46
C ILE A 152 -24.88 7.12 -2.01
N LYS A 153 -25.70 8.09 -1.59
CA LYS A 153 -26.51 7.96 -0.38
C LYS A 153 -27.94 7.62 -0.79
N PHE A 154 -28.45 6.50 -0.31
CA PHE A 154 -29.86 6.16 -0.48
C PHE A 154 -30.65 6.83 0.66
N GLN A 155 -31.28 7.97 0.39
CA GLN A 155 -32.08 8.68 1.39
C GLN A 155 -33.23 7.82 1.98
N ALA A 156 -33.71 6.82 1.24
CA ALA A 156 -34.72 5.87 1.72
C ALA A 156 -34.17 4.79 2.66
N PHE A 157 -32.87 4.80 2.95
CA PHE A 157 -32.14 3.85 3.79
C PHE A 157 -31.31 4.60 4.84
N GLU A 158 -31.94 5.48 5.62
CA GLU A 158 -31.29 5.98 6.84
C GLU A 158 -31.29 4.86 7.87
N VAL A 159 -30.10 4.40 8.24
CA VAL A 159 -29.92 3.28 9.16
C VAL A 159 -29.62 3.84 10.54
N ASP A 160 -30.56 3.69 11.47
CA ASP A 160 -30.32 3.90 12.89
C ASP A 160 -29.60 2.68 13.48
N GLU A 161 -28.58 2.93 14.32
CA GLU A 161 -27.75 1.87 14.92
C GLU A 161 -28.58 0.91 15.79
N HIS A 162 -29.51 1.45 16.57
CA HIS A 162 -30.32 0.66 17.51
C HIS A 162 -31.39 -0.13 16.76
N GLU A 163 -32.06 0.49 15.78
CA GLU A 163 -33.04 -0.21 14.94
C GLU A 163 -32.39 -1.35 14.13
N LEU A 164 -31.20 -1.12 13.55
CA LEU A 164 -30.46 -2.15 12.83
C LEU A 164 -30.12 -3.34 13.73
N GLU A 165 -29.63 -3.08 14.95
CA GLU A 165 -29.33 -4.13 15.91
C GLU A 165 -30.58 -4.98 16.22
N GLN A 166 -31.73 -4.33 16.44
CA GLN A 166 -33.00 -5.01 16.66
C GLN A 166 -33.44 -5.83 15.44
N HIS A 167 -33.35 -5.26 14.23
CA HIS A 167 -33.71 -5.95 12.98
C HIS A 167 -32.85 -7.19 12.75
N LEU A 168 -31.53 -7.11 12.96
CA LEU A 168 -30.63 -8.26 12.83
C LEU A 168 -30.98 -9.37 13.83
N LEU A 169 -31.21 -9.02 15.10
CA LEU A 169 -31.59 -9.99 16.13
C LEU A 169 -32.97 -10.62 15.87
N ALA A 170 -33.93 -9.83 15.37
CA ALA A 170 -35.26 -10.32 15.01
C ALA A 170 -35.22 -11.21 13.77
N ALA A 171 -34.43 -10.86 12.76
CA ALA A 171 -34.20 -11.68 11.57
C ALA A 171 -33.60 -13.04 11.94
N GLU A 172 -32.60 -13.08 12.83
CA GLU A 172 -31.99 -14.34 13.28
C GLU A 172 -32.98 -15.27 13.99
N LYS A 173 -33.90 -14.74 14.80
CA LYS A 173 -34.91 -15.54 15.51
C LYS A 173 -35.93 -16.18 14.58
N GLY A 174 -36.19 -15.56 13.43
CA GLY A 174 -37.19 -16.01 12.45
C GLY A 174 -36.71 -17.07 11.47
N VAL A 175 -35.42 -17.42 11.46
CA VAL A 175 -34.80 -18.29 10.45
C VAL A 175 -34.56 -19.69 10.99
N GLN A 176 -35.10 -20.70 10.29
CA GLN A 176 -34.84 -22.12 10.59
C GLN A 176 -33.63 -22.68 9.81
N ASN A 177 -33.31 -22.09 8.66
CA ASN A 177 -32.22 -22.55 7.81
C ASN A 177 -30.85 -22.09 8.34
N GLU A 178 -30.04 -23.04 8.80
CA GLU A 178 -28.72 -22.77 9.39
C GLU A 178 -27.77 -22.00 8.46
N ASN A 179 -27.87 -22.17 7.14
CA ASN A 179 -27.01 -21.46 6.20
C ASN A 179 -27.35 -19.97 6.12
N ILE A 180 -28.65 -19.65 6.07
CA ILE A 180 -29.17 -18.27 6.09
C ILE A 180 -28.84 -17.63 7.44
N LEU A 181 -29.04 -18.37 8.54
CA LEU A 181 -28.72 -17.91 9.89
C LEU A 181 -27.23 -17.59 10.04
N GLY A 182 -26.34 -18.44 9.51
CA GLY A 182 -24.90 -18.19 9.48
C GLY A 182 -24.51 -16.95 8.70
N ALA A 183 -25.16 -16.68 7.56
CA ALA A 183 -24.91 -15.47 6.76
C ALA A 183 -25.41 -14.20 7.48
N LEU A 184 -26.60 -14.23 8.09
CA LEU A 184 -27.11 -13.11 8.91
C LEU A 184 -26.17 -12.81 10.08
N ARG A 185 -25.72 -13.86 10.79
CA ARG A 185 -24.77 -13.72 11.89
C ARG A 185 -23.43 -13.14 11.42
N PHE A 186 -22.98 -13.46 10.21
CA PHE A 186 -21.80 -12.83 9.61
C PHE A 186 -22.01 -11.32 9.41
N PHE A 187 -23.13 -10.90 8.80
CA PHE A 187 -23.42 -9.47 8.62
C PHE A 187 -23.59 -8.73 9.96
N ARG A 188 -24.22 -9.36 10.96
CA ARG A 188 -24.28 -8.80 12.30
C ARG A 188 -22.90 -8.67 12.93
N ALA A 189 -22.05 -9.67 12.79
CA ALA A 189 -20.68 -9.61 13.28
C ALA A 189 -19.88 -8.50 12.60
N LEU A 190 -20.04 -8.34 11.29
CA LEU A 190 -19.42 -7.26 10.51
C LEU A 190 -19.91 -5.88 10.96
N PHE A 191 -21.22 -5.72 11.18
CA PHE A 191 -21.82 -4.53 11.77
C PHE A 191 -21.17 -4.17 13.11
N TYR A 192 -21.15 -5.09 14.08
CA TYR A 192 -20.55 -4.82 15.40
C TYR A 192 -19.05 -4.53 15.32
N LEU A 193 -18.33 -5.23 14.45
CA LEU A 193 -16.89 -5.03 14.29
C LEU A 193 -16.62 -3.60 13.80
N VAL A 194 -17.28 -3.18 12.72
CA VAL A 194 -17.13 -1.83 12.17
C VAL A 194 -17.64 -0.77 13.15
N ASN A 195 -18.82 -0.97 13.75
CA ASN A 195 -19.40 -0.05 14.72
C ASN A 195 -18.44 0.22 15.89
N ASN A 196 -17.80 -0.82 16.44
CA ASN A 196 -16.85 -0.64 17.53
C ASN A 196 -15.53 -0.02 17.06
N LEU A 197 -15.04 -0.37 15.87
CA LEU A 197 -13.79 0.20 15.35
C LEU A 197 -13.91 1.70 15.03
N VAL A 198 -15.06 2.17 14.57
CA VAL A 198 -15.23 3.61 14.26
C VAL A 198 -15.47 4.49 15.49
N LYS A 199 -15.61 3.91 16.69
CA LYS A 199 -15.76 4.68 17.92
C LYS A 199 -14.52 5.56 18.18
N PRO A 200 -14.70 6.77 18.72
CA PRO A 200 -13.61 7.70 18.95
C PRO A 200 -12.59 7.14 19.97
N ASN A 201 -11.35 7.59 19.82
CA ASN A 201 -10.24 7.38 20.75
C ASN A 201 -9.94 5.90 21.06
N GLY A 202 -10.23 5.00 20.12
CA GLY A 202 -10.01 3.56 20.28
C GLY A 202 -10.88 2.89 21.35
N SER A 203 -11.89 3.57 21.88
CA SER A 203 -12.74 3.08 22.97
C SER A 203 -13.46 1.76 22.65
N GLY A 204 -13.68 1.46 21.37
CA GLY A 204 -14.29 0.21 20.93
C GLY A 204 -13.31 -0.91 20.57
N LEU A 205 -11.99 -0.72 20.62
CA LEU A 205 -11.01 -1.75 20.20
C LEU A 205 -11.15 -3.07 20.98
N GLY A 206 -11.31 -3.00 22.31
CA GLY A 206 -11.49 -4.21 23.14
C GLY A 206 -12.81 -4.93 22.86
N ALA A 207 -13.89 -4.18 22.62
CA ALA A 207 -15.16 -4.75 22.21
C ALA A 207 -15.04 -5.42 20.83
N ALA A 208 -14.43 -4.74 19.85
CA ALA A 208 -14.14 -5.29 18.54
C ALA A 208 -13.33 -6.60 18.62
N GLU A 209 -12.26 -6.63 19.42
CA GLU A 209 -11.42 -7.82 19.65
C GLU A 209 -12.25 -9.03 20.11
N SER A 210 -13.15 -8.82 21.09
CA SER A 210 -14.01 -9.89 21.61
C SER A 210 -14.97 -10.48 20.58
N TYR A 211 -15.30 -9.74 19.53
CA TYR A 211 -16.19 -10.20 18.44
C TYR A 211 -15.44 -10.93 17.32
N ILE A 212 -14.11 -10.87 17.27
CA ILE A 212 -13.32 -11.50 16.20
C ILE A 212 -13.51 -13.02 16.12
N PRO A 213 -13.47 -13.78 17.24
CA PRO A 213 -13.74 -15.21 17.18
C PRO A 213 -15.14 -15.53 16.62
N PHE A 214 -16.12 -14.65 16.88
CA PHE A 214 -17.48 -14.82 16.40
C PHE A 214 -17.56 -14.66 14.87
N ILE A 215 -16.99 -13.60 14.29
CA ILE A 215 -17.01 -13.40 12.83
C ILE A 215 -16.19 -14.46 12.09
N VAL A 216 -15.04 -14.89 12.64
CA VAL A 216 -14.22 -15.97 12.05
C VAL A 216 -15.04 -17.26 11.96
N LYS A 217 -15.72 -17.64 13.05
CA LYS A 217 -16.61 -18.82 13.06
C LYS A 217 -17.73 -18.71 12.04
N GLN A 218 -18.34 -17.53 11.87
CA GLN A 218 -19.40 -17.37 10.86
C GLN A 218 -18.83 -17.50 9.44
N LEU A 219 -17.65 -16.93 9.18
CA LEU A 219 -17.00 -17.02 7.87
C LEU A 219 -16.60 -18.46 7.52
N GLU A 220 -16.13 -19.26 8.48
CA GLU A 220 -15.86 -20.69 8.29
C GLU A 220 -17.11 -21.45 7.81
N GLY A 221 -18.29 -21.10 8.35
CA GLY A 221 -19.58 -21.66 7.90
C GLY A 221 -20.02 -21.23 6.50
N ILE A 222 -19.39 -20.20 5.93
CA ILE A 222 -19.68 -19.67 4.58
C ILE A 222 -18.63 -20.18 3.56
N LYS A 223 -17.39 -20.40 3.98
CA LYS A 223 -16.24 -20.74 3.11
C LYS A 223 -16.47 -21.91 2.15
N GLY A 224 -17.20 -22.94 2.59
CA GLY A 224 -17.49 -24.14 1.80
C GLY A 224 -18.66 -24.02 0.82
N ARG A 225 -19.34 -22.86 0.78
CA ARG A 225 -20.52 -22.66 -0.07
C ARG A 225 -20.14 -22.34 -1.51
N ASN A 226 -21.05 -22.64 -2.43
CA ASN A 226 -20.98 -22.20 -3.82
C ASN A 226 -21.92 -21.02 -4.00
N ASN A 227 -21.40 -19.90 -4.49
CA ASN A 227 -22.22 -18.75 -4.82
C ASN A 227 -22.80 -18.91 -6.23
N GLU A 228 -24.09 -19.26 -6.31
CA GLU A 228 -24.86 -19.17 -7.54
C GLU A 228 -25.42 -17.75 -7.66
N ILE A 229 -24.99 -17.02 -8.70
CA ILE A 229 -25.44 -15.64 -8.92
C ILE A 229 -26.93 -15.67 -9.24
N PHE A 230 -27.74 -15.04 -8.39
CA PHE A 230 -29.15 -14.84 -8.67
C PHE A 230 -29.34 -13.67 -9.65
N ALA A 231 -29.12 -13.94 -10.94
CA ALA A 231 -29.01 -12.94 -12.01
C ALA A 231 -30.26 -12.05 -12.18
N GLU A 232 -31.43 -12.53 -11.74
CA GLU A 232 -32.70 -11.78 -11.81
C GLU A 232 -32.66 -10.49 -10.96
N VAL A 233 -31.97 -10.52 -9.82
CA VAL A 233 -31.92 -9.39 -8.87
C VAL A 233 -30.59 -8.65 -8.85
N PHE A 234 -29.51 -9.22 -9.39
CA PHE A 234 -28.20 -8.58 -9.45
C PHE A 234 -27.84 -8.12 -10.87
N ASN A 235 -27.68 -6.82 -11.03
CA ASN A 235 -27.17 -6.21 -12.25
C ASN A 235 -26.43 -4.92 -11.89
N GLU A 236 -25.14 -4.84 -12.23
CA GLU A 236 -24.32 -3.65 -11.98
C GLU A 236 -24.93 -2.38 -12.59
N LYS A 237 -25.74 -2.51 -13.65
CA LYS A 237 -26.35 -1.39 -14.35
C LYS A 237 -27.56 -0.77 -13.63
N TYR A 238 -28.15 -1.44 -12.62
CA TYR A 238 -29.29 -0.88 -11.89
C TYR A 238 -28.96 0.46 -11.22
N CYS A 239 -27.68 0.68 -10.89
CA CYS A 239 -27.24 1.96 -10.36
C CYS A 239 -27.43 3.16 -11.30
N LEU A 240 -27.47 2.95 -12.62
CA LEU A 240 -27.63 4.02 -13.60
C LEU A 240 -28.96 4.75 -13.42
N THR A 241 -29.96 4.09 -12.83
CA THR A 241 -31.25 4.70 -12.46
C THR A 241 -31.10 5.85 -11.46
N LYS A 242 -30.00 5.88 -10.69
CA LYS A 242 -29.68 6.92 -9.70
C LYS A 242 -28.45 7.75 -10.08
N VAL A 243 -27.49 7.17 -10.79
CA VAL A 243 -26.24 7.84 -11.20
C VAL A 243 -25.97 7.62 -12.70
N PRO A 244 -26.68 8.34 -13.59
CA PRO A 244 -26.61 8.12 -15.03
C PRO A 244 -25.40 8.77 -15.71
N TYR A 245 -24.46 9.36 -14.95
CA TYR A 245 -23.30 10.11 -15.46
C TYR A 245 -21.95 9.45 -15.16
N PHE A 246 -21.95 8.31 -14.47
CA PHE A 246 -20.72 7.59 -14.11
C PHE A 246 -20.65 6.26 -14.86
N GLY A 247 -19.92 6.24 -15.97
CA GLY A 247 -19.32 5.01 -16.49
C GLY A 247 -18.24 4.57 -15.51
N ALA A 248 -18.62 3.79 -14.49
CA ALA A 248 -17.72 3.54 -13.37
C ALA A 248 -16.46 2.78 -13.81
N ASN A 249 -15.29 3.30 -13.41
CA ASN A 249 -14.00 2.65 -13.61
C ASN A 249 -14.04 1.26 -12.97
N LYS A 250 -14.12 0.22 -13.81
CA LYS A 250 -14.06 -1.17 -13.35
C LYS A 250 -12.60 -1.52 -13.10
N ILE A 251 -12.22 -1.58 -11.83
CA ILE A 251 -10.90 -2.11 -11.44
C ILE A 251 -10.87 -3.62 -11.67
N TYR A 252 -12.00 -4.30 -11.44
CA TYR A 252 -12.16 -5.73 -11.67
C TYR A 252 -13.34 -6.03 -12.60
N LYS A 253 -13.17 -7.03 -13.48
CA LYS A 253 -14.30 -7.68 -14.14
C LYS A 253 -14.94 -8.65 -13.15
N VAL A 254 -16.19 -8.39 -12.75
CA VAL A 254 -16.93 -9.17 -11.73
C VAL A 254 -16.96 -10.67 -12.04
N GLU A 255 -16.97 -11.03 -13.32
CA GLU A 255 -16.96 -12.41 -13.83
C GLU A 255 -15.69 -13.19 -13.44
N ASN A 256 -14.55 -12.52 -13.32
CA ASN A 256 -13.27 -13.16 -13.00
C ASN A 256 -13.04 -13.29 -11.49
N TYR A 257 -13.86 -12.64 -10.67
CA TYR A 257 -13.73 -12.65 -9.22
C TYR A 257 -14.57 -13.79 -8.65
N THR A 258 -13.92 -14.87 -8.20
CA THR A 258 -14.63 -16.05 -7.68
C THR A 258 -15.07 -15.87 -6.23
N PHE A 259 -16.01 -16.69 -5.76
CA PHE A 259 -16.43 -16.66 -4.35
C PHE A 259 -15.27 -17.03 -3.40
N GLN A 260 -14.42 -17.98 -3.78
CA GLN A 260 -13.25 -18.35 -2.98
C GLN A 260 -12.24 -17.20 -2.85
N MET A 261 -12.06 -16.40 -3.91
CA MET A 261 -11.25 -15.17 -3.83
C MET A 261 -11.88 -14.16 -2.86
N ALA A 262 -13.22 -14.02 -2.88
CA ALA A 262 -13.94 -13.15 -1.95
C ALA A 262 -13.74 -13.58 -0.49
N ILE A 263 -13.91 -14.87 -0.19
CA ILE A 263 -13.70 -15.40 1.16
C ILE A 263 -12.24 -15.19 1.59
N SER A 264 -11.26 -15.52 0.75
CA SER A 264 -9.84 -15.29 1.07
C SER A 264 -9.54 -13.81 1.34
N ARG A 265 -10.18 -12.89 0.61
CA ARG A 265 -10.05 -11.45 0.87
C ARG A 265 -10.63 -11.06 2.23
N ILE A 266 -11.81 -11.54 2.57
CA ILE A 266 -12.47 -11.26 3.85
C ILE A 266 -11.68 -11.89 5.01
N GLU A 267 -11.13 -13.09 4.84
CA GLU A 267 -10.25 -13.73 5.84
C GLU A 267 -9.06 -12.83 6.17
N LYS A 268 -8.35 -12.32 5.15
CA LYS A 268 -7.24 -11.38 5.33
C LYS A 268 -7.69 -10.08 5.98
N PHE A 269 -8.86 -9.55 5.58
CA PHE A 269 -9.42 -8.34 6.18
C PHE A 269 -9.67 -8.55 7.69
N ILE A 270 -10.32 -9.64 8.08
CA ILE A 270 -10.58 -9.97 9.49
C ILE A 270 -9.27 -10.21 10.25
N GLU A 271 -8.30 -10.92 9.66
CA GLU A 271 -6.96 -11.11 10.25
C GLU A 271 -6.26 -9.76 10.49
N SER A 272 -6.42 -8.83 9.54
CA SER A 272 -5.90 -7.47 9.67
C SER A 272 -6.57 -6.70 10.79
N LEU A 273 -7.90 -6.81 10.94
CA LEU A 273 -8.61 -6.17 12.05
C LEU A 273 -8.25 -6.82 13.40
N SER A 274 -8.01 -8.13 13.43
CA SER A 274 -7.49 -8.82 14.61
C SER A 274 -6.14 -8.29 15.03
N ARG A 275 -5.25 -8.11 14.07
CA ARG A 275 -3.94 -7.52 14.33
C ARG A 275 -4.04 -6.08 14.83
N LEU A 276 -4.97 -5.30 14.30
CA LEU A 276 -5.25 -3.94 14.74
C LEU A 276 -5.78 -3.90 16.18
N CYS A 277 -6.76 -4.74 16.52
CA CYS A 277 -7.34 -4.79 17.86
C CYS A 277 -6.36 -5.29 18.92
N SER A 278 -5.53 -6.28 18.58
CA SER A 278 -4.53 -6.84 19.49
C SER A 278 -3.26 -5.99 19.60
N ILE A 279 -3.25 -4.76 19.09
CA ILE A 279 -2.09 -3.89 19.20
C ILE A 279 -1.78 -3.56 20.65
N GLN A 280 -0.56 -3.87 21.07
CA GLN A 280 0.02 -3.37 22.30
C GLN A 280 0.72 -2.03 22.06
N GLU A 281 1.13 -1.37 23.14
CA GLU A 281 1.91 -0.13 23.06
C GLU A 281 3.06 -0.20 22.04
N ALA A 282 3.15 0.79 21.15
CA ALA A 282 4.26 0.92 20.24
C ALA A 282 5.53 1.27 21.05
N THR A 283 6.44 0.30 21.21
CA THR A 283 7.66 0.48 22.01
C THR A 283 8.63 1.48 21.38
N ASP A 284 8.81 1.41 20.06
CA ASP A 284 9.77 2.21 19.31
C ASP A 284 9.45 2.22 17.80
N LEU A 285 10.20 3.03 17.05
CA LEU A 285 9.98 3.24 15.62
C LEU A 285 10.12 1.95 14.78
N ASP A 286 11.07 1.08 15.11
CA ASP A 286 11.32 -0.14 14.32
C ASP A 286 10.19 -1.16 14.53
N HIS A 287 9.70 -1.27 15.78
CA HIS A 287 8.52 -2.06 16.10
C HIS A 287 7.28 -1.55 15.34
N LEU A 288 7.07 -0.23 15.30
CA LEU A 288 5.95 0.39 14.59
C LEU A 288 6.02 0.13 13.07
N VAL A 289 7.17 0.37 12.45
CA VAL A 289 7.36 0.14 11.00
C VAL A 289 7.21 -1.34 10.66
N SER A 290 7.76 -2.24 11.48
CA SER A 290 7.60 -3.68 11.31
C SER A 290 6.13 -4.11 11.41
N PHE A 291 5.40 -3.57 12.38
CA PHE A 291 3.96 -3.83 12.55
C PHE A 291 3.17 -3.42 11.29
N LEU A 292 3.40 -2.21 10.77
CA LEU A 292 2.71 -1.71 9.58
C LEU A 292 3.09 -2.45 8.29
N ASN A 293 4.33 -2.90 8.16
CA ASN A 293 4.76 -3.71 7.00
C ASN A 293 4.20 -5.13 7.02
N SER A 294 3.70 -5.59 8.17
CA SER A 294 3.15 -6.93 8.39
C SER A 294 1.62 -6.96 8.40
N ILE A 295 0.96 -5.90 7.92
CA ILE A 295 -0.49 -5.84 7.81
C ILE A 295 -0.99 -6.97 6.88
N PRO A 296 -1.88 -7.88 7.34
CA PRO A 296 -2.36 -9.02 6.56
C PRO A 296 -3.16 -8.64 5.30
N SER A 297 -3.93 -7.56 5.37
CA SER A 297 -4.71 -7.04 4.25
C SER A 297 -4.41 -5.59 3.96
N PHE A 298 -4.03 -5.31 2.71
CA PHE A 298 -3.75 -3.97 2.21
C PHE A 298 -4.92 -3.41 1.37
N ASP A 299 -6.14 -3.82 1.71
CA ASP A 299 -7.38 -3.36 1.07
C ASP A 299 -7.75 -1.92 1.51
N ILE A 300 -8.77 -1.32 0.91
CA ILE A 300 -9.11 0.08 1.18
C ILE A 300 -9.62 0.28 2.60
N ALA A 301 -10.40 -0.67 3.14
CA ALA A 301 -11.02 -0.58 4.45
C ALA A 301 -10.00 -0.78 5.56
N SER A 302 -9.16 -1.81 5.47
CA SER A 302 -8.06 -2.02 6.42
C SER A 302 -7.14 -0.81 6.48
N ARG A 303 -6.74 -0.23 5.34
CA ARG A 303 -5.84 0.94 5.33
C ARG A 303 -6.42 2.17 6.03
N VAL A 304 -7.70 2.49 5.80
CA VAL A 304 -8.32 3.66 6.45
C VAL A 304 -8.60 3.43 7.92
N LEU A 305 -8.94 2.19 8.33
CA LEU A 305 -9.10 1.85 9.74
C LEU A 305 -7.77 1.91 10.48
N TYR A 306 -6.69 1.43 9.87
CA TYR A 306 -5.34 1.60 10.43
C TYR A 306 -4.96 3.07 10.53
N GLU A 307 -5.18 3.89 9.50
CA GLU A 307 -4.88 5.33 9.56
C GLU A 307 -5.70 6.02 10.67
N TYR A 308 -6.97 5.67 10.82
CA TYR A 308 -7.88 6.22 11.84
C TYR A 308 -7.39 5.97 13.27
N HIS A 309 -6.86 4.78 13.55
CA HIS A 309 -6.34 4.44 14.87
C HIS A 309 -4.85 4.77 15.06
N LEU A 310 -4.10 4.97 13.97
CA LEU A 310 -2.65 5.12 14.05
C LEU A 310 -2.23 6.39 14.77
N PHE A 311 -2.86 7.54 14.45
CA PHE A 311 -2.50 8.83 15.04
C PHE A 311 -3.72 9.57 15.59
N GLU A 312 -3.64 9.95 16.86
CA GLU A 312 -4.61 10.84 17.52
C GLU A 312 -3.86 12.03 18.12
N THR A 313 -4.43 13.23 18.06
CA THR A 313 -3.83 14.41 18.72
C THR A 313 -4.62 14.73 19.97
N VAL A 314 -3.99 14.57 21.14
CA VAL A 314 -4.58 14.83 22.46
C VAL A 314 -3.65 15.75 23.23
N ASP A 315 -4.16 16.88 23.73
CA ASP A 315 -3.37 17.86 24.51
C ASP A 315 -2.08 18.35 23.82
N ASN A 316 -2.14 18.57 22.49
CA ASN A 316 -0.99 18.92 21.63
C ASN A 316 0.11 17.84 21.51
N GLU A 317 -0.15 16.61 21.95
CA GLU A 317 0.71 15.46 21.73
C GLU A 317 0.10 14.54 20.66
N ILE A 318 0.93 14.02 19.76
CA ILE A 318 0.50 12.99 18.81
C ILE A 318 0.68 11.64 19.47
N LYS A 319 -0.42 10.94 19.75
CA LYS A 319 -0.43 9.57 20.25
C LYS A 319 -0.47 8.57 19.11
N VAL A 320 0.25 7.47 19.29
CA VAL A 320 0.29 6.31 18.41
C VAL A 320 -0.60 5.22 19.00
N PHE A 321 -1.60 4.74 18.24
CA PHE A 321 -2.57 3.74 18.70
C PHE A 321 -3.17 4.06 20.09
N HIS A 322 -3.52 5.33 20.30
CA HIS A 322 -4.18 5.87 21.50
C HIS A 322 -3.39 5.81 22.83
N ASN A 323 -2.24 5.12 22.88
CA ASN A 323 -1.58 4.78 24.14
C ASN A 323 -0.25 5.52 24.38
N VAL A 324 0.59 5.67 23.35
CA VAL A 324 1.97 6.15 23.51
C VAL A 324 2.22 7.40 22.67
N SER A 325 2.85 8.43 23.23
CA SER A 325 3.29 9.61 22.46
C SER A 325 4.30 9.22 21.36
N LEU A 326 4.12 9.75 20.15
CA LEU A 326 5.04 9.55 19.01
C LEU A 326 6.44 10.06 19.34
N GLN A 327 6.56 11.16 20.10
CA GLN A 327 7.86 11.62 20.60
C GLN A 327 8.54 10.55 21.45
N ARG A 328 7.80 9.85 22.32
CA ARG A 328 8.36 8.75 23.12
C ARG A 328 8.82 7.58 22.27
N VAL A 329 8.05 7.21 21.24
CA VAL A 329 8.43 6.17 20.26
C VAL A 329 9.74 6.54 19.55
N LEU A 330 9.86 7.80 19.11
CA LEU A 330 11.06 8.33 18.45
C LEU A 330 12.26 8.41 19.39
N MET A 331 12.07 8.91 20.60
CA MET A 331 13.13 8.99 21.59
C MET A 331 13.60 7.59 22.01
N ASN A 332 12.71 6.60 22.13
CA ASN A 332 13.08 5.21 22.38
C ASN A 332 13.93 4.63 21.22
N SER A 333 13.67 5.02 19.97
CA SER A 333 14.55 4.70 18.83
C SER A 333 15.93 5.36 18.98
N MET A 334 15.98 6.64 19.37
CA MET A 334 17.24 7.37 19.64
C MET A 334 18.07 6.74 20.78
N GLN A 335 17.41 6.24 21.83
CA GLN A 335 18.05 5.59 22.98
C GLN A 335 18.96 4.42 22.58
N LYS A 336 18.61 3.74 21.49
CA LYS A 336 19.36 2.60 20.94
C LYS A 336 20.70 3.00 20.31
N TYR A 337 20.88 4.29 20.04
CA TYR A 337 22.15 4.88 19.59
C TYR A 337 22.97 5.44 20.75
N GLY A 338 22.55 5.17 22.00
CA GLY A 338 23.25 5.61 23.20
C GLY A 338 22.90 7.00 23.71
N ILE A 339 21.84 7.59 23.16
CA ILE A 339 21.32 8.89 23.56
C ILE A 339 20.66 8.78 24.94
N ASP A 340 21.11 9.56 25.91
CA ASP A 340 20.48 9.62 27.23
C ASP A 340 19.28 10.59 27.21
N ILE A 341 18.08 10.05 26.93
CA ILE A 341 16.84 10.83 26.84
C ILE A 341 16.59 11.62 28.13
N ASN A 342 16.86 11.06 29.31
CA ASN A 342 16.55 11.73 30.59
C ASN A 342 17.35 13.03 30.76
N PHE A 343 18.56 13.07 30.21
CA PHE A 343 19.39 14.26 30.18
C PHE A 343 18.98 15.22 29.06
N ILE A 344 18.80 14.69 27.85
CA ILE A 344 18.54 15.49 26.65
C ILE A 344 17.15 16.15 26.67
N SER A 345 16.12 15.49 27.22
CA SER A 345 14.76 16.04 27.33
C SER A 345 14.65 17.25 28.26
N GLN A 346 15.69 17.56 29.06
CA GLN A 346 15.73 18.76 29.88
C GLN A 346 16.11 20.01 29.08
N ASN A 347 16.57 19.84 27.82
CA ASN A 347 17.02 20.93 26.97
C ASN A 347 15.89 21.43 26.04
N GLY A 348 15.70 22.76 26.00
CA GLY A 348 14.67 23.40 25.18
C GLY A 348 14.89 23.28 23.67
N ASP A 349 16.15 23.27 23.21
CA ASP A 349 16.49 23.10 21.80
C ASP A 349 16.14 21.68 21.33
N PHE A 350 16.45 20.66 22.13
CA PHE A 350 16.04 19.29 21.83
C PHE A 350 14.51 19.15 21.80
N THR A 351 13.81 19.79 22.74
CA THR A 351 12.34 19.78 22.77
C THR A 351 11.75 20.38 21.49
N THR A 352 12.38 21.40 20.91
CA THR A 352 11.97 21.97 19.64
C THR A 352 12.29 21.05 18.47
N TYR A 353 13.49 20.46 18.47
CA TYR A 353 13.93 19.50 17.46
C TYR A 353 13.03 18.27 17.39
N ILE A 354 12.73 17.63 18.53
CA ILE A 354 11.90 16.41 18.56
C ILE A 354 10.48 16.67 18.06
N LYS A 355 9.89 17.86 18.30
CA LYS A 355 8.60 18.24 17.73
C LYS A 355 8.64 18.35 16.19
N ARG A 356 9.74 18.86 15.62
CA ARG A 356 9.91 18.90 14.16
C ARG A 356 10.11 17.50 13.58
N VAL A 357 10.92 16.67 14.24
CA VAL A 357 11.10 15.26 13.89
C VAL A 357 9.74 14.54 13.93
N GLU A 358 8.94 14.74 14.96
CA GLU A 358 7.60 14.14 15.11
C GLU A 358 6.69 14.43 13.92
N ILE A 359 6.63 15.68 13.44
CA ILE A 359 5.81 16.08 12.29
C ILE A 359 6.24 15.35 11.02
N VAL A 360 7.54 15.33 10.72
CA VAL A 360 8.08 14.68 9.52
C VAL A 360 7.90 13.16 9.59
N TYR A 361 8.07 12.56 10.77
CA TYR A 361 7.90 11.13 10.96
C TYR A 361 6.44 10.70 10.92
N LYS A 362 5.49 11.51 11.40
CA LYS A 362 4.06 11.22 11.23
C LYS A 362 3.72 10.99 9.75
N GLU A 363 4.13 11.91 8.88
CA GLU A 363 3.90 11.80 7.44
C GLU A 363 4.69 10.66 6.78
N THR A 364 5.89 10.38 7.27
CA THR A 364 6.72 9.26 6.79
C THR A 364 6.11 7.91 7.18
N ILE A 365 5.54 7.79 8.38
CA ILE A 365 4.86 6.57 8.83
C ILE A 365 3.55 6.39 8.06
N LEU A 366 2.77 7.45 7.83
CA LEU A 366 1.56 7.39 6.99
C LEU A 366 1.85 6.94 5.56
N LEU A 367 3.08 7.14 5.07
CA LEU A 367 3.49 6.64 3.77
C LEU A 367 3.34 5.12 3.65
N SER A 368 3.58 4.35 4.71
CA SER A 368 3.50 2.88 4.65
C SER A 368 2.09 2.36 4.38
N LEU A 369 1.07 3.16 4.65
CA LEU A 369 -0.34 2.87 4.36
C LEU A 369 -0.75 3.29 2.94
N LYS A 370 0.12 3.93 2.15
CA LYS A 370 -0.15 4.28 0.75
C LYS A 370 0.28 3.13 -0.17
N ASN A 371 -0.32 3.02 -1.36
CA ASN A 371 0.14 2.02 -2.35
C ASN A 371 1.60 2.27 -2.76
N LYS A 372 2.32 1.21 -3.18
CA LYS A 372 3.76 1.26 -3.51
C LYS A 372 4.11 2.35 -4.53
N THR A 373 3.27 2.53 -5.54
CA THR A 373 3.45 3.57 -6.56
C THR A 373 3.43 4.97 -5.94
N ARG A 374 2.49 5.24 -5.03
CA ARG A 374 2.40 6.51 -4.30
C ARG A 374 3.52 6.65 -3.27
N GLN A 375 3.93 5.57 -2.60
CA GLN A 375 5.11 5.58 -1.74
C GLN A 375 6.33 6.10 -2.52
N GLN A 376 6.59 5.54 -3.70
CA GLN A 376 7.71 5.93 -4.56
C GLN A 376 7.61 7.38 -5.05
N ARG A 377 6.41 7.87 -5.40
CA ARG A 377 6.20 9.25 -5.87
C ARG A 377 6.31 10.31 -4.77
N ILE A 378 5.88 9.99 -3.54
CA ILE A 378 5.78 10.96 -2.44
C ILE A 378 7.08 11.01 -1.64
N LEU A 379 7.74 9.87 -1.38
CA LEU A 379 8.94 9.80 -0.55
C LEU A 379 10.02 10.85 -0.90
N PRO A 380 10.33 11.13 -2.18
CA PRO A 380 11.32 12.14 -2.54
C PRO A 380 11.00 13.56 -2.03
N LYS A 381 9.72 13.88 -1.80
CA LYS A 381 9.30 15.19 -1.30
C LYS A 381 9.79 15.42 0.12
N TYR A 382 9.84 14.36 0.94
CA TYR A 382 10.24 14.43 2.34
C TYR A 382 11.75 14.58 2.52
N PHE A 383 12.58 14.28 1.50
CA PHE A 383 14.04 14.41 1.63
C PHE A 383 14.49 15.84 1.92
N SER A 384 13.74 16.85 1.47
CA SER A 384 14.02 18.25 1.81
C SER A 384 13.84 18.53 3.29
N ASP A 385 12.76 18.03 3.90
CA ASP A 385 12.49 18.13 5.33
C ASP A 385 13.54 17.35 6.15
N PHE A 386 13.88 16.14 5.70
CA PHE A 386 14.94 15.34 6.33
C PHE A 386 16.32 16.02 6.25
N ASN A 387 16.63 16.73 5.17
CA ASN A 387 17.87 17.51 5.07
C ASN A 387 17.94 18.62 6.13
N ILE A 388 16.81 19.26 6.42
CA ILE A 388 16.71 20.25 7.51
C ILE A 388 16.96 19.57 8.86
N LEU A 389 16.31 18.43 9.12
CA LEU A 389 16.49 17.68 10.37
C LEU A 389 17.93 17.21 10.57
N ILE A 390 18.60 16.72 9.52
CA ILE A 390 20.02 16.34 9.59
C ILE A 390 20.90 17.53 9.97
N SER A 391 20.67 18.68 9.34
CA SER A 391 21.46 19.89 9.58
C SER A 391 21.24 20.42 11.01
N GLU A 392 19.99 20.39 11.48
CA GLU A 392 19.60 20.80 12.83
C GLU A 392 20.16 19.85 13.89
N ALA A 393 20.21 18.54 13.64
CA ALA A 393 20.74 17.55 14.59
C ALA A 393 22.16 17.91 15.05
N ASN A 394 23.05 18.29 14.13
CA ASN A 394 24.41 18.67 14.48
C ASN A 394 24.46 19.99 15.29
N TYR A 395 23.56 20.93 15.02
CA TYR A 395 23.43 22.17 15.81
C TYR A 395 22.97 21.86 17.24
N VAL A 396 21.91 21.07 17.40
CA VAL A 396 21.35 20.67 18.69
C VAL A 396 22.38 19.94 19.54
N GLU A 397 23.14 19.03 18.94
CA GLU A 397 24.22 18.34 19.64
C GLU A 397 25.31 19.27 20.15
N GLN A 398 25.69 20.28 19.37
CA GLN A 398 26.70 21.27 19.79
C GLN A 398 26.20 22.08 20.98
N GLN A 399 24.92 22.46 21.01
CA GLN A 399 24.34 23.18 22.13
C GLN A 399 24.27 22.32 23.40
N ILE A 400 23.89 21.05 23.28
CA ILE A 400 23.70 20.15 24.43
C ILE A 400 25.04 19.72 25.03
N PHE A 401 25.99 19.28 24.21
CA PHE A 401 27.23 18.66 24.69
C PHE A 401 28.42 19.61 24.71
N GLY A 402 28.36 20.73 23.99
CA GLY A 402 29.43 21.72 23.90
C GLY A 402 30.81 21.09 23.63
N LYS A 403 31.81 21.45 24.44
CA LYS A 403 33.18 20.90 24.36
C LYS A 403 33.31 19.46 24.88
N GLN A 404 32.30 18.92 25.58
CA GLN A 404 32.31 17.55 26.14
C GLN A 404 31.72 16.52 25.16
N ARG A 405 31.65 16.85 23.86
CA ARG A 405 31.05 16.02 22.81
C ARG A 405 31.67 14.63 22.73
N GLN A 406 30.92 13.61 23.18
CA GLN A 406 31.23 12.20 22.92
C GLN A 406 30.49 11.74 21.65
N GLY A 407 30.96 12.18 20.48
CA GLY A 407 30.42 11.78 19.17
C GLY A 407 29.23 12.60 18.65
N GLN A 408 28.59 12.10 17.59
CA GLN A 408 27.45 12.72 16.91
C GLN A 408 26.24 11.78 16.90
N LEU A 409 25.75 11.39 18.08
CA LEU A 409 24.72 10.35 18.25
C LEU A 409 23.35 10.72 17.64
N ILE A 410 22.85 11.94 17.84
CA ILE A 410 21.58 12.41 17.26
C ILE A 410 21.69 12.49 15.74
N PHE A 411 22.80 13.06 15.25
CA PHE A 411 23.10 13.10 13.82
C PHE A 411 23.18 11.69 13.23
N GLN A 412 23.87 10.77 13.90
CA GLN A 412 24.02 9.39 13.45
C GLN A 412 22.69 8.65 13.41
N TRP A 413 21.80 8.87 14.38
CA TRP A 413 20.44 8.33 14.36
C TRP A 413 19.70 8.81 13.11
N ILE A 414 19.53 10.13 12.92
CA ILE A 414 18.75 10.65 11.79
C ILE A 414 19.39 10.33 10.44
N PHE A 415 20.73 10.33 10.36
CA PHE A 415 21.47 9.96 9.15
C PHE A 415 21.21 8.50 8.76
N THR A 416 21.19 7.58 9.74
CA THR A 416 20.90 6.16 9.49
C THR A 416 19.47 5.97 8.99
N GLN A 417 18.52 6.75 9.51
CA GLN A 417 17.13 6.74 9.05
C GLN A 417 17.00 7.29 7.62
N VAL A 418 17.74 8.33 7.26
CA VAL A 418 17.75 8.83 5.88
C VAL A 418 18.36 7.80 4.91
N MET A 419 19.41 7.06 5.31
CA MET A 419 19.91 5.96 4.50
C MET A 419 18.81 4.90 4.25
N SER A 420 18.06 4.51 5.27
CA SER A 420 17.01 3.49 5.12
C SER A 420 15.89 3.96 4.19
N LEU A 421 15.52 5.24 4.23
CA LEU A 421 14.55 5.84 3.31
C LEU A 421 15.08 5.93 1.87
N MET A 422 16.36 6.27 1.67
CA MET A 422 16.98 6.24 0.34
C MET A 422 17.01 4.83 -0.24
N ILE A 423 17.32 3.82 0.59
CA ILE A 423 17.27 2.40 0.21
C ILE A 423 15.83 2.01 -0.16
N LEU A 424 14.84 2.40 0.66
CA LEU A 424 13.42 2.14 0.40
C LEU A 424 12.99 2.72 -0.95
N TYR A 425 13.40 3.95 -1.29
CA TYR A 425 13.10 4.57 -2.58
C TYR A 425 13.61 3.74 -3.77
N LEU A 426 14.85 3.26 -3.69
CA LEU A 426 15.43 2.44 -4.76
C LEU A 426 14.77 1.06 -4.84
N ARG A 427 14.49 0.42 -3.70
CA ARG A 427 13.76 -0.86 -3.64
C ARG A 427 12.37 -0.75 -4.25
N LEU A 428 11.58 0.27 -3.88
CA LEU A 428 10.27 0.53 -4.48
C LEU A 428 10.38 0.72 -6.00
N SER A 429 11.43 1.37 -6.48
CA SER A 429 11.64 1.57 -7.91
C SER A 429 11.95 0.25 -8.67
N PHE A 430 12.61 -0.72 -8.02
CA PHE A 430 12.74 -2.08 -8.55
C PHE A 430 11.42 -2.85 -8.54
N GLU A 431 10.69 -2.82 -7.43
CA GLU A 431 9.39 -3.50 -7.28
C GLU A 431 8.37 -3.03 -8.33
N LEU A 432 8.43 -1.73 -8.68
CA LEU A 432 7.61 -1.11 -9.72
C LEU A 432 8.18 -1.25 -11.14
N LYS A 433 9.29 -1.99 -11.31
CA LYS A 433 9.97 -2.26 -12.58
C LYS A 433 10.33 -0.99 -13.36
N LEU A 434 10.83 0.04 -12.67
CA LEU A 434 11.14 1.35 -13.27
C LEU A 434 12.52 1.42 -13.96
N TYR A 435 13.36 0.39 -13.80
CA TYR A 435 14.70 0.31 -14.37
C TYR A 435 14.73 -0.61 -15.60
N ALA A 436 15.39 -0.13 -16.67
CA ALA A 436 15.77 -1.00 -17.78
C ALA A 436 16.97 -1.87 -17.40
N VAL A 437 17.22 -2.95 -18.16
CA VAL A 437 18.35 -3.87 -17.92
C VAL A 437 19.69 -3.13 -17.89
N SER A 438 19.90 -2.15 -18.77
CA SER A 438 21.10 -1.32 -18.80
C SER A 438 21.29 -0.45 -17.56
N GLU A 439 20.23 -0.19 -16.79
CA GLU A 439 20.23 0.69 -15.61
C GLU A 439 20.34 -0.07 -14.28
N ILE A 440 20.19 -1.40 -14.29
CA ILE A 440 20.26 -2.21 -13.07
C ILE A 440 21.64 -2.06 -12.42
N GLY A 441 22.72 -2.04 -13.22
CA GLY A 441 24.09 -1.88 -12.73
C GLY A 441 24.30 -0.61 -11.90
N MET A 442 23.84 0.56 -12.39
CA MET A 442 23.99 1.83 -11.67
C MET A 442 23.11 1.88 -10.40
N ALA A 443 21.91 1.31 -10.45
CA ALA A 443 21.00 1.26 -9.30
C ALA A 443 21.56 0.34 -8.18
N MET A 444 22.10 -0.83 -8.54
CA MET A 444 22.76 -1.74 -7.61
C MET A 444 24.04 -1.15 -7.02
N PHE A 445 24.80 -0.39 -7.81
CA PHE A 445 25.98 0.33 -7.32
C PHE A 445 25.61 1.36 -6.25
N TYR A 446 24.56 2.16 -6.51
CA TYR A 446 24.08 3.14 -5.56
C TYR A 446 23.56 2.45 -4.28
N MET A 447 22.86 1.32 -4.41
CA MET A 447 22.42 0.53 -3.25
C MET A 447 23.59 -0.07 -2.44
N ASP A 448 24.68 -0.57 -3.04
CA ASP A 448 25.87 -1.03 -2.29
C ASP A 448 26.45 0.10 -1.43
N PHE A 449 26.58 1.30 -2.00
CA PHE A 449 27.02 2.48 -1.25
C PHE A 449 26.09 2.79 -0.07
N LEU A 450 24.78 2.87 -0.30
CA LEU A 450 23.80 3.17 0.74
C LEU A 450 23.76 2.12 1.85
N TYR A 451 23.78 0.82 1.50
CA TYR A 451 23.87 -0.24 2.50
C TYR A 451 25.19 -0.17 3.29
N GLY A 452 26.29 0.23 2.65
CA GLY A 452 27.55 0.49 3.35
C GLY A 452 27.43 1.59 4.40
N ALA A 453 26.80 2.72 4.04
CA ALA A 453 26.54 3.81 4.98
C ALA A 453 25.56 3.41 6.09
N TYR A 454 24.50 2.66 5.75
CA TYR A 454 23.51 2.14 6.69
C TYR A 454 24.14 1.21 7.75
N LEU A 455 25.01 0.30 7.31
CA LEU A 455 25.74 -0.63 8.19
C LEU A 455 26.62 0.10 9.20
N ASN A 456 27.23 1.23 8.84
CA ASN A 456 28.01 2.03 9.79
C ASN A 456 27.13 2.57 10.93
N GLY A 457 25.89 2.96 10.61
CA GLY A 457 24.88 3.37 11.59
C GLY A 457 24.49 2.24 12.54
N LEU A 458 24.11 1.09 11.98
CA LEU A 458 23.76 -0.11 12.75
C LEU A 458 24.92 -0.59 13.63
N LYS A 459 26.15 -0.57 13.11
CA LYS A 459 27.35 -0.98 13.85
C LYS A 459 27.54 -0.13 15.10
N ALA A 460 27.40 1.19 14.99
CA ALA A 460 27.54 2.08 16.14
C ALA A 460 26.46 1.84 17.20
N SER A 461 25.23 1.54 16.78
CA SER A 461 24.17 1.13 17.72
C SER A 461 24.52 -0.19 18.42
N ILE A 462 25.00 -1.20 17.70
CA ILE A 462 25.45 -2.47 18.29
C ILE A 462 26.63 -2.25 19.26
N GLU A 463 27.61 -1.44 18.89
CA GLU A 463 28.76 -1.10 19.73
C GLU A 463 28.31 -0.42 21.04
N PHE A 464 27.31 0.46 21.01
CA PHE A 464 26.72 1.05 22.21
C PHE A 464 26.22 -0.03 23.18
N PHE A 465 25.53 -1.07 22.72
CA PHE A 465 25.06 -2.15 23.59
C PHE A 465 26.20 -2.99 24.20
N THR A 466 27.40 -2.97 23.59
CA THR A 466 28.59 -3.63 24.16
C THR A 466 29.39 -2.74 25.12
N SER A 467 29.05 -1.44 25.19
CA SER A 467 29.76 -0.43 25.98
C SER A 467 29.61 -0.62 27.50
N LYS A 468 30.53 0.00 28.26
CA LYS A 468 30.46 0.04 29.74
C LYS A 468 29.17 0.69 30.24
N GLN A 469 28.64 1.68 29.51
CA GLN A 469 27.42 2.41 29.87
C GLN A 469 26.18 1.51 29.76
N ALA A 470 26.05 0.74 28.68
CA ALA A 470 24.96 -0.23 28.51
C ALA A 470 25.03 -1.36 29.55
N LYS A 471 26.23 -1.85 29.87
CA LYS A 471 26.44 -2.87 30.93
C LYS A 471 26.01 -2.37 32.31
N LYS A 472 26.31 -1.11 32.67
CA LYS A 472 25.84 -0.49 33.92
C LYS A 472 24.31 -0.43 34.00
N LYS A 473 23.64 -0.11 32.90
CA LYS A 473 22.16 -0.08 32.79
C LYS A 473 21.54 -1.47 32.54
N LYS A 474 22.34 -2.55 32.52
CA LYS A 474 21.92 -3.94 32.21
C LYS A 474 21.17 -4.08 30.87
N LEU A 475 21.47 -3.21 29.90
CA LEU A 475 20.88 -3.25 28.56
C LEU A 475 21.56 -4.35 27.73
N LYS A 476 20.76 -5.19 27.07
CA LYS A 476 21.24 -6.20 26.12
C LYS A 476 20.90 -5.75 24.70
N CYS A 477 21.81 -6.01 23.76
CA CYS A 477 21.52 -5.80 22.33
C CYS A 477 20.36 -6.73 21.92
N PRO A 478 19.24 -6.21 21.41
CA PRO A 478 18.16 -7.05 20.89
C PRO A 478 18.65 -7.87 19.70
N LYS A 479 18.27 -9.16 19.65
CA LYS A 479 18.66 -10.09 18.57
C LYS A 479 18.32 -9.52 17.18
N TYR A 480 17.16 -8.86 17.07
CA TYR A 480 16.71 -8.17 15.87
C TYR A 480 17.79 -7.29 15.20
N TYR A 481 18.56 -6.51 15.96
CA TYR A 481 19.60 -5.64 15.37
C TYR A 481 20.78 -6.41 14.81
N GLN A 482 21.14 -7.52 15.47
CA GLN A 482 22.18 -8.40 14.96
C GLN A 482 21.70 -9.06 13.67
N ASP A 483 20.45 -9.48 13.64
CA ASP A 483 19.81 -10.09 12.47
C ASP A 483 19.67 -9.07 11.32
N GLU A 484 19.28 -7.83 11.60
CA GLU A 484 19.18 -6.74 10.63
C GLU A 484 20.55 -6.33 10.08
N TYR A 485 21.58 -6.23 10.92
CA TYR A 485 22.95 -5.96 10.47
C TYR A 485 23.45 -7.05 9.53
N LYS A 486 23.19 -8.33 9.85
CA LYS A 486 23.53 -9.46 8.99
C LYS A 486 22.75 -9.42 7.67
N LEU A 487 21.45 -9.11 7.72
CA LEU A 487 20.60 -8.98 6.53
C LEU A 487 21.14 -7.87 5.62
N ALA A 488 21.33 -6.66 6.15
CA ALA A 488 21.87 -5.53 5.40
C ALA A 488 23.27 -5.83 4.83
N SER A 489 24.11 -6.59 5.56
CA SER A 489 25.42 -7.04 5.07
C SER A 489 25.30 -8.01 3.90
N GLY A 490 24.37 -8.98 3.98
CA GLY A 490 24.06 -9.90 2.88
C GLY A 490 23.53 -9.16 1.65
N LEU A 491 22.56 -8.25 1.83
CA LEU A 491 21.98 -7.45 0.76
C LEU A 491 23.02 -6.55 0.07
N ARG A 492 23.96 -5.97 0.84
CA ARG A 492 25.08 -5.21 0.29
C ARG A 492 25.98 -6.07 -0.60
N LEU A 493 26.31 -7.28 -0.17
CA LEU A 493 27.11 -8.22 -0.95
C LEU A 493 26.38 -8.67 -2.22
N MET A 494 25.07 -8.87 -2.16
CA MET A 494 24.25 -9.13 -3.36
C MET A 494 24.29 -7.95 -4.33
N CYS A 495 24.13 -6.71 -3.86
CA CYS A 495 24.27 -5.51 -4.69
C CYS A 495 25.63 -5.48 -5.39
N ARG A 496 26.71 -5.72 -4.65
CA ARG A 496 28.08 -5.78 -5.20
C ARG A 496 28.25 -6.90 -6.23
N GLY A 497 27.74 -8.10 -5.96
CA GLY A 497 27.73 -9.21 -6.91
C GLY A 497 26.99 -8.85 -8.20
N MET A 498 25.83 -8.19 -8.09
CA MET A 498 25.06 -7.73 -9.25
C MET A 498 25.79 -6.68 -10.08
N VAL A 499 26.47 -5.72 -9.45
CA VAL A 499 27.29 -4.71 -10.14
C VAL A 499 28.42 -5.38 -10.93
N ARG A 500 29.14 -6.31 -10.28
CA ARG A 500 30.24 -7.06 -10.92
C ARG A 500 29.73 -7.93 -12.08
N LEU A 501 28.59 -8.60 -11.89
CA LEU A 501 27.93 -9.37 -12.93
C LEU A 501 27.59 -8.49 -14.15
N HIS A 502 27.02 -7.30 -13.94
CA HIS A 502 26.74 -6.36 -15.04
C HIS A 502 28.02 -5.93 -15.75
N ALA A 503 29.09 -5.61 -15.02
CA ALA A 503 30.37 -5.25 -15.64
C ALA A 503 30.95 -6.39 -16.51
N ILE A 504 30.84 -7.64 -16.04
CA ILE A 504 31.25 -8.83 -16.81
C ILE A 504 30.40 -8.95 -18.09
N LEU A 505 29.07 -8.86 -17.98
CA LEU A 505 28.18 -9.02 -19.13
C LEU A 505 28.36 -7.90 -20.17
N ILE A 506 28.60 -6.66 -19.74
CA ILE A 506 28.96 -5.53 -20.63
C ILE A 506 30.26 -5.83 -21.36
N LYS A 507 31.28 -6.34 -20.65
CA LYS A 507 32.60 -6.64 -21.23
C LYS A 507 32.53 -7.70 -22.34
N TYR A 508 31.66 -8.69 -22.17
CA TYR A 508 31.40 -9.74 -23.16
C TYR A 508 30.28 -9.39 -24.17
N ASN A 509 29.79 -8.15 -24.18
CA ASN A 509 28.73 -7.66 -25.07
C ASN A 509 27.40 -8.46 -24.98
N LEU A 510 27.12 -9.03 -23.80
CA LEU A 510 25.88 -9.77 -23.53
C LEU A 510 24.73 -8.85 -23.12
N ILE A 511 25.06 -7.63 -22.69
CA ILE A 511 24.11 -6.53 -22.47
C ILE A 511 24.65 -5.25 -23.10
N GLU A 512 23.75 -4.33 -23.44
CA GLU A 512 24.09 -3.08 -24.12
C GLU A 512 25.05 -2.22 -23.27
N ASN A 513 26.21 -1.88 -23.86
CA ASN A 513 27.09 -0.87 -23.31
C ASN A 513 26.63 0.53 -23.73
N VAL A 514 25.81 1.17 -22.90
CA VAL A 514 25.31 2.54 -23.17
C VAL A 514 26.46 3.54 -23.09
N VAL A 515 26.56 4.40 -24.10
CA VAL A 515 27.59 5.45 -24.19
C VAL A 515 27.38 6.55 -23.14
N PRO A 516 28.46 7.18 -22.61
CA PRO A 516 28.36 8.17 -21.53
C PRO A 516 27.43 9.35 -21.83
N GLU A 517 27.37 9.83 -23.07
CA GLU A 517 26.52 10.97 -23.47
C GLU A 517 25.03 10.72 -23.18
N ILE A 518 24.60 9.46 -23.25
CA ILE A 518 23.24 9.03 -22.96
C ILE A 518 23.12 8.55 -21.51
N GLU A 519 24.14 7.87 -20.98
CA GLU A 519 24.09 7.26 -19.66
C GLU A 519 24.18 8.29 -18.53
N ILE A 520 24.98 9.36 -18.67
CA ILE A 520 25.14 10.42 -17.67
C ILE A 520 23.80 11.13 -17.38
N PRO A 521 23.04 11.63 -18.38
CA PRO A 521 21.71 12.20 -18.13
C PRO A 521 20.73 11.21 -17.50
N ARG A 522 20.79 9.92 -17.90
CA ARG A 522 19.96 8.87 -17.29
C ARG A 522 20.29 8.71 -15.82
N PHE A 523 21.56 8.53 -15.47
CA PHE A 523 22.03 8.44 -14.08
C PHE A 523 21.54 9.63 -13.25
N ASN A 524 21.77 10.85 -13.75
CA ASN A 524 21.34 12.07 -13.06
C ASN A 524 19.82 12.16 -12.88
N LYS A 525 19.04 11.72 -13.87
CA LYS A 525 17.57 11.68 -13.77
C LYS A 525 17.09 10.63 -12.75
N ARG A 526 17.70 9.43 -12.73
CA ARG A 526 17.33 8.33 -11.81
C ARG A 526 17.58 8.68 -10.35
N PHE A 527 18.68 9.37 -10.07
CA PHE A 527 19.06 9.76 -8.71
C PHE A 527 18.69 11.21 -8.36
N LYS A 528 17.91 11.90 -9.21
CA LYS A 528 17.45 13.29 -8.98
C LYS A 528 16.75 13.47 -7.64
N ALA A 529 16.04 12.45 -7.15
CA ALA A 529 15.36 12.46 -5.86
C ALA A 529 16.29 12.85 -4.71
N PHE A 530 17.58 12.49 -4.79
CA PHE A 530 18.56 12.73 -3.75
C PHE A 530 19.22 14.12 -3.83
N ASN A 531 18.95 14.92 -4.86
CA ASN A 531 19.46 16.30 -4.94
C ASN A 531 18.94 17.20 -3.81
N ALA A 532 17.83 16.82 -3.17
CA ALA A 532 17.30 17.53 -2.00
C ALA A 532 18.16 17.34 -0.74
N LEU A 533 19.05 16.34 -0.73
CA LEU A 533 19.95 16.03 0.38
C LEU A 533 21.33 16.64 0.12
N GLN A 534 21.83 17.41 1.08
CA GLN A 534 23.22 17.83 1.13
C GLN A 534 24.08 16.80 1.87
N ILE A 535 23.48 16.08 2.81
CA ILE A 535 24.11 15.01 3.60
C ILE A 535 23.11 13.84 3.65
N PRO A 536 23.45 12.65 3.11
CA PRO A 536 24.64 12.36 2.31
C PRO A 536 24.59 13.10 0.97
N GLN A 537 25.76 13.43 0.43
CA GLN A 537 25.83 13.93 -0.94
C GLN A 537 25.46 12.83 -1.93
N LYS A 538 24.74 13.20 -2.99
CA LYS A 538 24.48 12.31 -4.11
C LYS A 538 25.81 11.84 -4.71
N LEU A 539 25.90 10.57 -5.10
CA LEU A 539 27.03 10.11 -5.90
C LEU A 539 26.98 10.72 -7.31
N GLU A 540 28.15 11.06 -7.84
CA GLU A 540 28.31 11.47 -9.23
C GLU A 540 28.60 10.27 -10.13
N TYR A 541 28.32 10.41 -11.42
CA TYR A 541 28.44 9.33 -12.40
C TYR A 541 29.87 8.77 -12.48
N ASP A 542 30.89 9.61 -12.34
CA ASP A 542 32.30 9.21 -12.36
C ASP A 542 32.60 8.08 -11.36
N ALA A 543 31.94 8.09 -10.19
CA ALA A 543 32.08 7.02 -9.20
C ALA A 543 31.56 5.67 -9.73
N TYR A 544 30.47 5.67 -10.50
CA TYR A 544 29.94 4.47 -11.14
C TYR A 544 30.79 4.04 -12.34
N GLU A 545 31.28 5.00 -13.13
CA GLU A 545 32.11 4.76 -14.31
C GLU A 545 33.35 3.93 -13.98
N THR A 546 34.03 4.23 -12.86
CA THR A 546 35.20 3.48 -12.39
C THR A 546 34.92 2.00 -12.09
N VAL A 547 33.68 1.66 -11.75
CA VAL A 547 33.26 0.29 -11.44
C VAL A 547 32.73 -0.41 -12.69
N LYS A 548 32.06 0.34 -13.59
CA LYS A 548 31.58 -0.16 -14.88
C LYS A 548 32.75 -0.50 -15.81
N PHE A 549 33.73 0.39 -15.93
CA PHE A 549 34.92 0.19 -16.76
C PHE A 549 36.09 -0.21 -15.89
N LEU A 550 36.35 -1.52 -15.84
CA LEU A 550 37.53 -2.05 -15.14
C LEU A 550 38.81 -1.40 -15.71
N PRO A 551 39.73 -0.94 -14.85
CA PRO A 551 41.06 -0.56 -15.28
C PRO A 551 41.70 -1.69 -16.08
N LYS A 552 42.50 -1.35 -17.11
CA LYS A 552 43.20 -2.34 -17.96
C LYS A 552 44.06 -3.35 -17.18
N THR A 553 44.41 -3.02 -15.93
CA THR A 553 45.21 -3.83 -15.01
C THR A 553 44.42 -4.91 -14.26
N VAL A 554 43.09 -4.89 -14.29
CA VAL A 554 42.27 -5.88 -13.59
C VAL A 554 42.02 -7.08 -14.50
N GLU A 555 42.49 -8.25 -14.06
CA GLU A 555 42.21 -9.52 -14.72
C GLU A 555 40.72 -9.87 -14.59
N ILE A 556 40.07 -10.17 -15.71
CA ILE A 556 38.64 -10.50 -15.78
C ILE A 556 38.34 -11.75 -14.93
N ASP A 557 39.26 -12.72 -14.90
CA ASP A 557 39.11 -13.95 -14.11
C ASP A 557 39.04 -13.68 -12.60
N ARG A 558 39.77 -12.66 -12.13
CA ARG A 558 39.67 -12.19 -10.76
C ARG A 558 38.30 -11.57 -10.49
N LEU A 559 37.78 -10.75 -11.40
CA LEU A 559 36.43 -10.18 -11.25
C LEU A 559 35.35 -11.27 -11.21
N ILE A 560 35.46 -12.29 -12.06
CA ILE A 560 34.56 -13.44 -12.08
C ILE A 560 34.59 -14.18 -10.73
N THR A 561 35.78 -14.37 -10.17
CA THR A 561 35.97 -15.01 -8.86
C THR A 561 35.36 -14.16 -7.74
N ASP A 562 35.71 -12.87 -7.68
CA ASP A 562 35.16 -11.90 -6.71
C ASP A 562 33.62 -11.81 -6.79
N CYS A 563 33.05 -11.94 -7.99
CA CYS A 563 31.61 -11.94 -8.21
C CYS A 563 30.94 -13.16 -7.57
N LYS A 564 31.47 -14.37 -7.80
CA LYS A 564 30.98 -15.61 -7.15
C LYS A 564 31.12 -15.54 -5.63
N GLU A 565 32.28 -15.11 -5.14
CA GLU A 565 32.54 -14.95 -3.70
C GLU A 565 31.55 -13.99 -3.03
N SER A 566 31.10 -12.95 -3.74
CA SER A 566 30.09 -12.02 -3.21
C SER A 566 28.75 -12.71 -2.96
N PHE A 567 28.28 -13.51 -3.92
CA PHE A 567 27.02 -14.25 -3.80
C PHE A 567 27.13 -15.39 -2.78
N ASP A 568 28.26 -16.09 -2.73
CA ASP A 568 28.48 -17.18 -1.77
C ASP A 568 28.59 -16.65 -0.33
N SER A 569 29.29 -15.53 -0.13
CA SER A 569 29.38 -14.85 1.17
C SER A 569 28.02 -14.29 1.60
N ALA A 570 27.26 -13.68 0.68
CA ALA A 570 25.92 -13.21 0.95
C ALA A 570 25.01 -14.37 1.39
N ARG A 571 25.06 -15.50 0.67
CA ARG A 571 24.29 -16.71 1.01
C ARG A 571 24.67 -17.26 2.38
N SER A 572 25.96 -17.27 2.74
CA SER A 572 26.41 -17.73 4.06
C SER A 572 25.80 -16.87 5.17
N LEU A 573 25.81 -15.54 5.03
CA LEU A 573 25.21 -14.64 6.01
C LEU A 573 23.69 -14.80 6.10
N LEU A 574 23.01 -14.96 4.96
CA LEU A 574 21.56 -15.18 4.92
C LEU A 574 21.17 -16.52 5.56
N LYS A 575 22.00 -17.56 5.44
CA LYS A 575 21.74 -18.87 6.06
C LYS A 575 21.73 -18.79 7.59
N GLU A 576 22.48 -17.88 8.20
CA GLU A 576 22.47 -17.67 9.65
C GLU A 576 21.17 -17.02 10.17
N LEU A 577 20.29 -16.58 9.27
CA LEU A 577 19.03 -15.89 9.56
C LEU A 577 17.80 -16.81 9.41
N GLU A 578 17.96 -18.14 9.45
CA GLU A 578 16.83 -19.09 9.35
C GLU A 578 15.71 -18.75 10.36
N GLY A 579 14.54 -18.32 9.85
CA GLY A 579 13.38 -17.88 10.62
C GLY A 579 13.11 -16.37 10.63
N PHE A 580 14.03 -15.54 10.10
CA PHE A 580 13.87 -14.08 9.99
C PHE A 580 13.49 -13.69 8.55
N GLN A 581 12.25 -13.23 8.34
CA GLN A 581 11.70 -12.85 7.03
C GLN A 581 11.82 -13.97 5.95
N SER A 582 11.30 -13.72 4.74
CA SER A 582 11.40 -14.66 3.61
C SER A 582 12.78 -14.57 2.95
N ILE A 583 13.80 -15.15 3.59
CA ILE A 583 15.20 -15.16 3.10
C ILE A 583 15.50 -16.27 2.08
N LYS A 584 14.58 -17.23 1.91
CA LYS A 584 14.79 -18.39 1.04
C LYS A 584 14.92 -17.96 -0.42
N GLU A 585 14.10 -17.00 -0.83
CA GLU A 585 14.08 -16.35 -2.13
C GLU A 585 15.44 -15.72 -2.44
N LEU A 586 15.95 -14.88 -1.53
CA LEU A 586 17.25 -14.23 -1.67
C LEU A 586 18.41 -15.24 -1.76
N MET A 587 18.37 -16.31 -0.96
CA MET A 587 19.36 -17.38 -1.07
C MET A 587 19.31 -18.10 -2.42
N ARG A 588 18.12 -18.32 -2.99
CA ARG A 588 17.97 -18.88 -4.34
C ARG A 588 18.55 -17.94 -5.38
N VAL A 589 18.32 -16.64 -5.29
CA VAL A 589 18.94 -15.63 -6.17
C VAL A 589 20.46 -15.74 -6.16
N CYS A 590 21.09 -15.84 -4.99
CA CYS A 590 22.55 -16.02 -4.89
C CYS A 590 23.01 -17.30 -5.62
N VAL A 591 22.33 -18.43 -5.41
CA VAL A 591 22.67 -19.70 -6.05
C VAL A 591 22.54 -19.62 -7.57
N TRP A 592 21.41 -19.11 -8.06
CA TRP A 592 21.15 -19.02 -9.49
C TRP A 592 22.16 -18.11 -10.19
N ASN A 593 22.50 -16.97 -9.59
CA ASN A 593 23.51 -16.06 -10.15
C ASN A 593 24.93 -16.66 -10.12
N THR A 594 25.33 -17.36 -9.05
CA THR A 594 26.60 -18.11 -9.02
C THR A 594 26.65 -19.18 -10.12
N LEU A 595 25.54 -19.91 -10.33
CA LEU A 595 25.42 -20.92 -11.39
C LEU A 595 25.45 -20.29 -12.78
N ALA A 596 24.80 -19.16 -12.98
CA ALA A 596 24.81 -18.40 -14.23
C ALA A 596 26.24 -18.03 -14.61
N ILE A 597 27.01 -17.45 -13.68
CA ILE A 597 28.43 -17.13 -13.92
C ILE A 597 29.21 -18.40 -14.28
N GLY A 598 28.95 -19.52 -13.58
CA GLY A 598 29.56 -20.81 -13.91
C GLY A 598 29.25 -21.32 -15.32
N LYS A 599 28.01 -21.14 -15.80
CA LYS A 599 27.60 -21.48 -17.17
C LYS A 599 28.26 -20.56 -18.19
N GLY A 600 28.30 -19.25 -17.92
CA GLY A 600 28.96 -18.28 -18.79
C GLY A 600 30.44 -18.61 -19.00
N VAL A 601 31.16 -18.92 -17.92
CA VAL A 601 32.57 -19.36 -17.99
C VAL A 601 32.73 -20.64 -18.81
N LYS A 602 31.87 -21.65 -18.59
CA LYS A 602 31.93 -22.92 -19.35
C LYS A 602 31.64 -22.74 -20.84
N ALA A 603 30.76 -21.82 -21.19
CA ALA A 603 30.41 -21.48 -22.57
C ALA A 603 31.38 -20.46 -23.20
N SER A 604 32.47 -20.11 -22.53
CA SER A 604 33.37 -19.02 -22.96
C SER A 604 32.64 -17.70 -23.27
N TRP A 605 31.51 -17.48 -22.60
CA TRP A 605 30.58 -16.35 -22.80
C TRP A 605 29.94 -16.26 -24.20
N GLU A 606 30.00 -17.31 -25.02
CA GLU A 606 29.24 -17.44 -26.28
C GLU A 606 27.78 -17.84 -26.02
N CYS A 607 27.01 -16.91 -25.47
CA CYS A 607 25.67 -17.17 -24.96
C CYS A 607 24.75 -15.95 -25.07
N LYS A 608 23.48 -16.10 -24.68
CA LYS A 608 22.56 -14.97 -24.44
C LYS A 608 22.30 -14.83 -22.95
N ALA A 609 22.29 -13.60 -22.46
CA ALA A 609 21.94 -13.26 -21.09
C ALA A 609 20.55 -12.59 -21.04
N SER A 610 19.72 -12.98 -20.07
CA SER A 610 18.48 -12.30 -19.72
C SER A 610 18.35 -12.18 -18.20
N PHE A 611 17.50 -11.26 -17.74
CA PHE A 611 17.25 -11.05 -16.32
C PHE A 611 15.79 -11.31 -15.98
N GLU A 612 15.57 -12.11 -14.94
CA GLU A 612 14.25 -12.50 -14.47
C GLU A 612 14.10 -12.15 -12.98
N TYR A 613 12.94 -11.65 -12.59
CA TYR A 613 12.59 -11.28 -11.20
C TYR A 613 11.60 -12.29 -10.60
N ASN A 614 11.82 -13.57 -10.89
CA ASN A 614 10.95 -14.67 -10.48
C ASN A 614 11.10 -15.03 -8.99
N GLU A 615 12.31 -14.92 -8.44
CA GLU A 615 12.61 -15.26 -7.06
C GLU A 615 12.46 -14.05 -6.12
N ASP A 616 12.93 -12.88 -6.53
CA ASP A 616 12.85 -11.64 -5.75
C ASP A 616 12.51 -10.43 -6.64
N SER A 617 11.83 -9.45 -6.05
CA SER A 617 11.37 -8.24 -6.73
C SER A 617 12.45 -7.17 -6.93
N VAL A 618 13.57 -7.25 -6.21
CA VAL A 618 14.69 -6.30 -6.26
C VAL A 618 15.90 -6.92 -6.93
N PHE A 619 16.25 -8.15 -6.59
CA PHE A 619 17.42 -8.85 -7.12
C PHE A 619 17.04 -9.83 -8.23
N SER A 620 17.38 -9.47 -9.47
CA SER A 620 17.15 -10.33 -10.62
C SER A 620 18.09 -11.55 -10.66
N VAL A 621 17.58 -12.65 -11.16
CA VAL A 621 18.34 -13.82 -11.60
C VAL A 621 18.78 -13.63 -13.04
N CYS A 622 20.08 -13.78 -13.29
CA CYS A 622 20.64 -13.84 -14.64
C CYS A 622 20.46 -15.24 -15.21
N SER A 623 19.76 -15.36 -16.33
CA SER A 623 19.65 -16.58 -17.10
C SER A 623 20.64 -16.56 -18.25
N ILE A 624 21.42 -17.64 -18.39
CA ILE A 624 22.35 -17.82 -19.50
C ILE A 624 21.85 -18.98 -20.37
N GLN A 625 21.56 -18.66 -21.62
CA GLN A 625 21.14 -19.63 -22.64
C GLN A 625 22.27 -19.82 -23.64
N SER A 626 22.64 -21.08 -23.88
CA SER A 626 23.61 -21.42 -24.94
C SER A 626 23.03 -21.05 -26.30
N LEU A 627 23.89 -20.65 -27.23
CA LEU A 627 23.50 -20.39 -28.63
C LEU A 627 23.32 -21.68 -29.46
N THR A 628 23.54 -22.85 -28.85
CA THR A 628 23.45 -24.19 -29.45
C THR A 628 22.15 -24.90 -29.14
#